data_AF-A0A830GLS4-F1
#
_entry.id   AF-A0A830GLS4-F1
#
_cell.length_a   1.000
_cell.length_b   1.000
_cell.length_c   1.000
_cell.angle_alpha   90.00
_cell.angle_beta   90.00
_cell.angle_gamma   90.00
#
_symmetry.space_group_name_H-M   'P 1'
#
loop_
_entity.id
_entity.type
_entity.pdbx_description
1 polymer ?
#
loop_
_entity_poly.entity_id
_entity_poly.type
_entity_poly.pdbx_seq_one_letter_code
_entity_poly.pdbx_strand_id
1 'polypeptide(L)'
;MTTTESAELPVTYADIERARERLDDDTVVKKTPVERSSSLDEFVGGEVYLKMEHLQWTGSFKTRGAYNKISQDVEAGVDEFVAASAGNHAQGVALAATKCGADSTIFMPVNAPQAKVDATRGYGATVELVGKDFQETMAHAKSEVEDSDAAFVHAYDDTDIIAGQGTLGAEMYHDCPDVDTVVVPIGGGGLISGVSTAIKHLSPETRVVGVQATGAGTVHESLDKGMPVTLDEVNTIADGIATGGISETTLRIIEQNVDDVVTVTDTEIARAILLLMERAKQVVEGAAAASVAAILSDDLDVTDETVIPLLCGGNLDMTQLRTVLIHALTERRQLMRLRVRIDDRPGVMEDISGTIADQGANIHDVRHERSVEDLDVGEAYLVFNVETSGQEHADAIVEAIRETGYPVEDIARTV
;
A
#
# COMPACT_ATOMS: atom_id res chain seq x y z
N MET A 1 -7.40 -38.54 21.58
CA MET A 1 -8.00 -37.30 22.08
C MET A 1 -7.00 -36.64 23.01
N THR A 2 -5.98 -36.05 22.42
CA THR A 2 -5.06 -35.13 23.08
C THR A 2 -5.76 -33.78 23.06
N THR A 3 -6.19 -33.32 24.22
CA THR A 3 -6.56 -31.94 24.49
C THR A 3 -5.41 -31.06 24.05
N THR A 4 -5.57 -30.36 22.93
CA THR A 4 -4.71 -29.24 22.58
C THR A 4 -4.97 -28.17 23.63
N GLU A 5 -4.08 -28.02 24.60
CA GLU A 5 -4.03 -26.79 25.39
C GLU A 5 -3.92 -25.65 24.38
N SER A 6 -4.94 -24.79 24.34
CA SER A 6 -4.89 -23.55 23.57
C SER A 6 -3.73 -22.73 24.14
N ALA A 7 -2.57 -22.79 23.49
CA ALA A 7 -1.43 -21.97 23.87
C ALA A 7 -1.89 -20.51 23.78
N GLU A 8 -1.83 -19.80 24.92
CA GLU A 8 -2.20 -18.39 25.04
C GLU A 8 -1.51 -17.58 23.94
N LEU A 9 -2.22 -16.67 23.25
CA LEU A 9 -1.65 -15.88 22.15
C LEU A 9 -0.47 -15.01 22.63
N PRO A 10 0.50 -14.66 21.75
CA PRO A 10 1.62 -13.80 22.13
C PRO A 10 1.18 -12.39 22.57
N VAL A 11 0.02 -11.95 22.11
CA VAL A 11 -0.60 -10.68 22.46
C VAL A 11 -2.07 -10.94 22.76
N THR A 12 -2.56 -10.34 23.83
CA THR A 12 -3.94 -10.43 24.32
C THR A 12 -4.64 -9.09 24.22
N TYR A 13 -5.97 -9.07 24.40
CA TYR A 13 -6.71 -7.81 24.46
C TYR A 13 -6.28 -6.92 25.63
N ALA A 14 -5.87 -7.50 26.77
CA ALA A 14 -5.38 -6.73 27.91
C ALA A 14 -4.07 -5.98 27.59
N ASP A 15 -3.21 -6.54 26.72
CA ASP A 15 -2.02 -5.83 26.23
C ASP A 15 -2.41 -4.62 25.37
N ILE A 16 -3.45 -4.79 24.54
CA ILE A 16 -4.00 -3.72 23.70
C ILE A 16 -4.67 -2.63 24.55
N GLU A 17 -5.40 -2.98 25.60
CA GLU A 17 -5.98 -2.00 26.54
C GLU A 17 -4.90 -1.20 27.24
N ARG A 18 -3.85 -1.85 27.73
CA ARG A 18 -2.67 -1.15 28.29
C ARG A 18 -1.99 -0.26 27.27
N ALA A 19 -1.90 -0.70 26.02
CA ALA A 19 -1.38 0.15 24.95
C ALA A 19 -2.26 1.39 24.74
N ARG A 20 -3.59 1.25 24.70
CA ARG A 20 -4.53 2.39 24.59
C ARG A 20 -4.35 3.42 25.70
N GLU A 21 -4.07 2.97 26.92
CA GLU A 21 -3.80 3.88 28.05
C GLU A 21 -2.51 4.68 27.86
N ARG A 22 -1.50 4.12 27.19
CA ARG A 22 -0.22 4.80 26.89
C ARG A 22 -0.26 5.71 25.68
N LEU A 23 -1.20 5.51 24.75
CA LEU A 23 -1.39 6.39 23.60
C LEU A 23 -2.16 7.65 24.03
N ASP A 24 -1.64 8.39 25.02
CA ASP A 24 -2.29 9.53 25.67
C ASP A 24 -1.84 10.90 25.11
N ASP A 25 -0.80 10.93 24.27
CA ASP A 25 -0.34 12.13 23.55
C ASP A 25 -0.93 12.22 22.13
N ASP A 26 -1.94 13.07 21.98
CA ASP A 26 -2.59 13.43 20.71
C ASP A 26 -1.64 14.03 19.66
N THR A 27 -0.40 14.36 20.01
CA THR A 27 0.65 14.82 19.10
C THR A 27 1.54 13.69 18.55
N VAL A 28 1.33 12.45 19.00
CA VAL A 28 2.02 11.23 18.53
C VAL A 28 1.03 10.25 17.91
N VAL A 29 -0.11 10.06 18.58
CA VAL A 29 -1.22 9.23 18.09
C VAL A 29 -2.50 9.99 18.34
N LYS A 30 -3.27 10.24 17.27
CA LYS A 30 -4.64 10.74 17.37
C LYS A 30 -5.63 9.68 16.93
N LYS A 31 -6.87 9.75 17.42
CA LYS A 31 -7.97 8.96 16.86
C LYS A 31 -8.24 9.40 15.42
N THR A 32 -8.16 8.47 14.48
CA THR A 32 -8.44 8.70 13.06
C THR A 32 -9.89 8.39 12.72
N PRO A 33 -10.50 9.08 11.74
CA PRO A 33 -11.92 8.92 11.45
C PRO A 33 -12.22 7.57 10.79
N VAL A 34 -13.47 7.13 10.96
CA VAL A 34 -14.12 6.10 10.16
C VAL A 34 -15.23 6.79 9.37
N GLU A 35 -15.14 6.80 8.04
CA GLU A 35 -16.12 7.50 7.19
C GLU A 35 -16.75 6.55 6.17
N ARG A 36 -18.08 6.63 6.02
CA ARG A 36 -18.81 5.87 5.01
C ARG A 36 -18.52 6.42 3.60
N SER A 37 -18.34 5.53 2.63
CA SER A 37 -18.17 5.88 1.22
C SER A 37 -19.33 5.35 0.39
N SER A 38 -20.36 6.17 0.16
CA SER A 38 -21.53 5.77 -0.62
C SER A 38 -21.20 5.38 -2.07
N SER A 39 -20.11 5.92 -2.64
CA SER A 39 -19.64 5.47 -3.94
C SER A 39 -19.12 4.04 -3.90
N LEU A 40 -18.38 3.66 -2.85
CA LEU A 40 -17.91 2.28 -2.70
C LEU A 40 -19.06 1.33 -2.37
N ASP A 41 -20.08 1.78 -1.62
CA ASP A 41 -21.30 0.99 -1.39
C ASP A 41 -21.90 0.48 -2.70
N GLU A 42 -21.99 1.36 -3.72
CA GLU A 42 -22.51 1.02 -5.05
C GLU A 42 -21.61 0.03 -5.81
N PHE A 43 -20.29 0.07 -5.61
CA PHE A 43 -19.37 -0.86 -6.29
C PHE A 43 -19.40 -2.26 -5.68
N VAL A 44 -19.56 -2.38 -4.36
CA VAL A 44 -19.48 -3.67 -3.65
C VAL A 44 -20.84 -4.28 -3.32
N GLY A 45 -21.93 -3.50 -3.39
CA GLY A 45 -23.26 -3.98 -3.00
C GLY A 45 -23.43 -4.17 -1.48
N GLY A 46 -22.73 -3.38 -0.67
CA GLY A 46 -22.71 -3.43 0.80
C GLY A 46 -22.43 -2.05 1.40
N GLU A 47 -22.27 -1.94 2.72
CA GLU A 47 -21.93 -0.66 3.38
C GLU A 47 -20.42 -0.56 3.65
N VAL A 48 -19.74 0.41 3.02
CA VAL A 48 -18.28 0.55 3.12
C VAL A 48 -17.91 1.73 4.00
N TYR A 49 -17.13 1.46 5.05
CA TYR A 49 -16.61 2.44 5.99
C TYR A 49 -15.08 2.44 5.95
N LEU A 50 -14.45 3.56 5.60
CA LEU A 50 -13.00 3.67 5.49
C LEU A 50 -12.38 4.03 6.84
N LYS A 51 -11.52 3.17 7.42
CA LYS A 51 -10.69 3.57 8.57
C LYS A 51 -9.46 4.34 8.06
N MET A 52 -9.43 5.66 8.32
CA MET A 52 -8.49 6.60 7.68
C MET A 52 -7.17 6.78 8.44
N GLU A 53 -6.46 5.68 8.66
CA GLU A 53 -5.20 5.72 9.41
C GLU A 53 -4.04 6.40 8.66
N HIS A 54 -4.17 6.60 7.34
CA HIS A 54 -3.28 7.44 6.54
C HIS A 54 -3.26 8.92 6.99
N LEU A 55 -4.27 9.35 7.75
CA LEU A 55 -4.33 10.70 8.33
C LEU A 55 -3.62 10.80 9.69
N GLN A 56 -3.07 9.71 10.21
CA GLN A 56 -2.28 9.70 11.45
C GLN A 56 -1.05 10.62 11.32
N TRP A 57 -0.45 10.98 12.45
CA TRP A 57 0.90 11.54 12.45
C TRP A 57 1.86 10.62 11.69
N THR A 58 2.87 11.22 11.06
CA THR A 58 3.77 10.54 10.11
C THR A 58 3.07 9.86 8.93
N GLY A 59 1.78 10.10 8.70
CA GLY A 59 1.02 9.57 7.56
C GLY A 59 0.72 8.07 7.59
N SER A 60 0.87 7.38 8.72
CA SER A 60 0.53 5.95 8.82
C SER A 60 0.33 5.45 10.25
N PHE A 61 -0.16 4.21 10.38
CA PHE A 61 -0.38 3.54 11.67
C PHE A 61 0.88 3.33 12.53
N LYS A 62 2.09 3.42 11.96
CA LYS A 62 3.33 2.96 12.61
C LYS A 62 3.65 3.67 13.92
N THR A 63 3.16 4.89 14.12
CA THR A 63 3.35 5.64 15.37
C THR A 63 2.73 4.93 16.57
N ARG A 64 1.65 4.16 16.39
CA ARG A 64 0.95 3.49 17.50
C ARG A 64 1.82 2.46 18.20
N GLY A 65 2.32 1.47 17.46
CA GLY A 65 3.24 0.48 18.02
C GLY A 65 4.58 1.08 18.44
N ALA A 66 5.14 2.01 17.65
CA ALA A 66 6.40 2.65 18.01
C ALA A 66 6.29 3.39 19.34
N TYR A 67 5.23 4.17 19.54
CA TYR A 67 5.00 4.91 20.78
C TYR A 67 4.70 3.98 21.96
N ASN A 68 3.89 2.93 21.78
CA ASN A 68 3.65 1.96 22.85
C ASN A 68 4.93 1.24 23.30
N LYS A 69 5.82 0.85 22.37
CA LYS A 69 7.09 0.21 22.73
C LYS A 69 8.04 1.21 23.40
N ILE A 70 8.31 2.33 22.73
CA ILE A 70 9.34 3.29 23.13
C ILE A 70 9.01 3.94 24.48
N SER A 71 7.74 4.29 24.75
CA SER A 71 7.34 4.84 26.04
C SER A 71 7.65 3.88 27.19
N GLN A 72 7.38 2.59 27.03
CA GLN A 72 7.70 1.57 28.02
C GLN A 72 9.21 1.39 28.21
N ASP A 73 9.96 1.33 27.11
CA ASP A 73 11.42 1.18 27.15
C ASP A 73 12.08 2.39 27.84
N VAL A 74 11.59 3.62 27.59
CA VAL A 74 12.03 4.84 28.28
C VAL A 74 11.73 4.79 29.78
N GLU A 75 10.52 4.36 30.17
CA GLU A 75 10.19 4.15 31.59
C GLU A 75 11.10 3.10 32.26
N ALA A 76 11.58 2.12 31.48
CA ALA A 76 12.52 1.10 31.92
C ALA A 76 13.99 1.58 31.91
N GLY A 77 14.26 2.79 31.42
CA GLY A 77 15.58 3.43 31.45
C GLY A 77 16.37 3.39 30.15
N VAL A 78 15.74 3.02 29.02
CA VAL A 78 16.35 3.10 27.68
C VAL A 78 16.18 4.51 27.12
N ASP A 79 17.26 5.14 26.68
CA ASP A 79 17.24 6.50 26.10
C ASP A 79 17.73 6.56 24.65
N GLU A 80 18.19 5.44 24.07
CA GLU A 80 18.64 5.35 22.68
C GLU A 80 17.92 4.22 21.93
N PHE A 81 17.43 4.51 20.73
CA PHE A 81 16.70 3.56 19.89
C PHE A 81 17.30 3.43 18.49
N VAL A 82 17.36 2.20 17.97
CA VAL A 82 17.84 1.91 16.62
C VAL A 82 16.75 1.21 15.82
N ALA A 83 16.57 1.62 14.56
CA ALA A 83 15.72 0.90 13.61
C ALA A 83 16.29 0.92 12.20
N ALA A 84 15.91 -0.06 11.38
CA ALA A 84 16.18 -0.07 9.95
C ALA A 84 14.88 0.02 9.14
N SER A 85 14.72 1.12 8.40
CA SER A 85 13.58 1.33 7.49
C SER A 85 13.80 2.57 6.65
N ALA A 86 13.43 2.53 5.37
CA ALA A 86 13.38 3.72 4.51
C ALA A 86 11.95 4.24 4.33
N GLY A 87 11.04 4.03 5.29
CA GLY A 87 9.61 4.31 5.12
C GLY A 87 8.85 4.60 6.41
N ASN A 88 7.61 4.12 6.48
CA ASN A 88 6.65 4.45 7.54
C ASN A 88 7.16 4.11 8.96
N HIS A 89 7.91 3.00 9.09
CA HIS A 89 8.45 2.59 10.38
C HIS A 89 9.51 3.57 10.89
N ALA A 90 10.41 4.04 10.02
CA ALA A 90 11.42 5.04 10.38
C ALA A 90 10.81 6.31 10.93
N GLN A 91 9.78 6.84 10.27
CA GLN A 91 9.11 8.06 10.71
C GLN A 91 8.35 7.83 12.03
N GLY A 92 7.68 6.68 12.18
CA GLY A 92 6.99 6.31 13.41
C GLY A 92 7.92 6.23 14.63
N VAL A 93 9.08 5.58 14.47
CA VAL A 93 10.12 5.52 15.51
C VAL A 93 10.70 6.89 15.81
N ALA A 94 11.05 7.67 14.77
CA ALA A 94 11.63 9.00 14.94
C ALA A 94 10.70 9.94 15.72
N LEU A 95 9.41 9.96 15.38
CA LEU A 95 8.43 10.78 16.09
C LEU A 95 8.27 10.30 17.54
N ALA A 96 8.10 8.99 17.75
CA ALA A 96 7.87 8.42 19.08
C ALA A 96 9.06 8.64 20.03
N ALA A 97 10.30 8.39 19.58
CA ALA A 97 11.52 8.62 20.37
C ALA A 97 11.66 10.09 20.77
N THR A 98 11.56 11.01 19.81
CA THR A 98 11.63 12.45 20.05
C THR A 98 10.60 12.92 21.06
N LYS A 99 9.39 12.34 21.02
CA LYS A 99 8.29 12.68 21.93
C LYS A 99 8.47 12.12 23.34
N CYS A 100 9.12 10.97 23.46
CA CYS A 100 9.53 10.41 24.75
C CYS A 100 10.81 11.06 25.31
N GLY A 101 11.44 11.98 24.57
CA GLY A 101 12.70 12.61 24.98
C GLY A 101 13.92 11.69 24.85
N ALA A 102 13.84 10.69 23.98
CA ALA A 102 14.90 9.74 23.68
C ALA A 102 15.51 9.99 22.29
N ASP A 103 16.74 9.52 22.11
CA ASP A 103 17.45 9.59 20.84
C ASP A 103 17.07 8.41 19.93
N SER A 104 17.08 8.65 18.62
CA SER A 104 16.87 7.57 17.64
C SER A 104 17.82 7.67 16.45
N THR A 105 18.37 6.52 16.09
CA THR A 105 19.21 6.34 14.89
C THR A 105 18.51 5.39 13.92
N ILE A 106 18.27 5.88 12.71
CA ILE A 106 17.56 5.17 11.66
C ILE A 106 18.53 4.85 10.53
N PHE A 107 18.72 3.56 10.29
CA PHE A 107 19.49 3.06 9.15
C PHE A 107 18.59 2.93 7.92
N MET A 108 19.04 3.52 6.81
CA MET A 108 18.37 3.43 5.51
C MET A 108 19.37 3.01 4.42
N PRO A 109 18.94 2.32 3.35
CA PRO A 109 19.78 2.07 2.19
C PRO A 109 20.31 3.36 1.56
N VAL A 110 21.48 3.31 0.94
CA VAL A 110 22.13 4.49 0.31
C VAL A 110 21.33 5.13 -0.82
N ASN A 111 20.39 4.38 -1.41
CA ASN A 111 19.50 4.82 -2.47
C ASN A 111 18.09 5.17 -1.97
N ALA A 112 17.89 5.29 -0.65
CA ALA A 112 16.60 5.69 -0.08
C ALA A 112 16.14 7.05 -0.66
N PRO A 113 14.85 7.21 -1.01
CA PRO A 113 14.34 8.47 -1.53
C PRO A 113 14.61 9.63 -0.56
N GLN A 114 15.19 10.72 -1.07
CA GLN A 114 15.59 11.87 -0.25
C GLN A 114 14.43 12.45 0.57
N ALA A 115 13.21 12.46 0.01
CA ALA A 115 12.02 12.90 0.72
C ALA A 115 11.74 12.10 2.01
N LYS A 116 11.99 10.78 1.99
CA LYS A 116 11.80 9.91 3.16
C LYS A 116 12.91 10.10 4.20
N VAL A 117 14.14 10.35 3.75
CA VAL A 117 15.28 10.73 4.61
C VAL A 117 15.01 12.06 5.31
N ASP A 118 14.59 13.08 4.56
CA ASP A 118 14.32 14.42 5.08
C ASP A 118 13.13 14.41 6.05
N ALA A 119 12.06 13.69 5.73
CA ALA A 119 10.92 13.51 6.63
C ALA A 119 11.34 12.88 7.97
N THR A 120 12.15 11.83 7.93
CA THR A 120 12.62 11.13 9.13
C THR A 120 13.52 12.01 10.00
N ARG A 121 14.45 12.76 9.38
CA ARG A 121 15.25 13.78 10.08
C ARG A 121 14.39 14.89 10.66
N GLY A 122 13.36 15.31 9.92
CA GLY A 122 12.40 16.32 10.36
C GLY A 122 11.62 15.92 11.62
N TYR A 123 11.48 14.62 11.88
CA TYR A 123 10.89 14.09 13.11
C TYR A 123 11.86 13.93 14.27
N GLY A 124 13.16 14.25 14.10
CA GLY A 124 14.16 14.31 15.18
C GLY A 124 15.16 13.17 15.19
N ALA A 125 15.08 12.20 14.27
CA ALA A 125 16.03 11.10 14.21
C ALA A 125 17.37 11.47 13.53
N THR A 126 18.43 10.85 14.00
CA THR A 126 19.67 10.68 13.23
C THR A 126 19.43 9.65 12.13
N VAL A 127 19.84 9.96 10.89
CA VAL A 127 19.67 9.04 9.75
C VAL A 127 21.02 8.70 9.15
N GLU A 128 21.34 7.41 9.16
CA GLU A 128 22.55 6.83 8.58
C GLU A 128 22.23 6.06 7.29
N LEU A 129 22.93 6.39 6.21
CA LEU A 129 22.75 5.76 4.91
C LEU A 129 23.78 4.65 4.74
N VAL A 130 23.36 3.40 4.96
CA VAL A 130 24.23 2.21 4.94
C VAL A 130 23.55 1.05 4.23
N GLY A 131 24.32 0.24 3.52
CA GLY A 131 23.84 -0.91 2.77
C GLY A 131 23.34 -0.56 1.38
N LYS A 132 23.50 -1.50 0.45
CA LYS A 132 23.02 -1.40 -0.93
C LYS A 132 21.55 -1.75 -1.06
N ASP A 133 21.06 -2.58 -0.14
CA ASP A 133 19.70 -3.06 -0.07
C ASP A 133 19.24 -3.12 1.40
N PHE A 134 17.95 -3.41 1.59
CA PHE A 134 17.33 -3.47 2.91
C PHE A 134 17.92 -4.56 3.81
N GLN A 135 18.39 -5.68 3.25
CA GLN A 135 18.96 -6.78 4.04
C GLN A 135 20.30 -6.37 4.64
N GLU A 136 21.19 -5.77 3.84
CA GLU A 136 22.46 -5.22 4.31
C GLU A 136 22.22 -4.13 5.38
N THR A 137 21.27 -3.22 5.17
CA THR A 137 20.91 -2.17 6.13
C THR A 137 20.40 -2.77 7.45
N MET A 138 19.52 -3.77 7.39
CA MET A 138 18.96 -4.44 8.57
C MET A 138 20.03 -5.19 9.36
N ALA A 139 20.92 -5.91 8.68
CA ALA A 139 22.01 -6.61 9.34
C ALA A 139 22.94 -5.63 10.07
N HIS A 140 23.26 -4.49 9.45
CA HIS A 140 24.08 -3.46 10.07
C HIS A 140 23.39 -2.81 11.28
N ALA A 141 22.11 -2.46 11.18
CA ALA A 141 21.37 -1.89 12.31
C ALA A 141 21.30 -2.84 13.51
N LYS A 142 21.21 -4.15 13.26
CA LYS A 142 21.26 -5.16 14.33
C LYS A 142 22.65 -5.25 14.97
N SER A 143 23.73 -5.22 14.18
CA SER A 143 25.09 -5.27 14.74
C SER A 143 25.42 -4.05 15.60
N GLU A 144 24.94 -2.86 15.25
CA GLU A 144 25.16 -1.65 16.06
C GLU A 144 24.49 -1.72 17.46
N VAL A 145 23.40 -2.48 17.58
CA VAL A 145 22.72 -2.72 18.85
C VAL A 145 23.44 -3.76 19.71
N GLU A 146 24.14 -4.72 19.12
CA GLU A 146 24.90 -5.74 19.88
C GLU A 146 26.04 -5.13 20.72
N ASP A 147 26.59 -4.00 20.25
CA ASP A 147 27.72 -3.30 20.86
C ASP A 147 27.32 -2.00 21.60
N SER A 148 26.03 -1.72 21.79
CA SER A 148 25.52 -0.50 22.45
C SER A 148 24.43 -0.77 23.49
N ASP A 149 24.08 0.26 24.28
CA ASP A 149 22.96 0.22 25.22
C ASP A 149 21.61 0.56 24.54
N ALA A 150 21.60 0.76 23.22
CA ALA A 150 20.42 1.14 22.46
C ALA A 150 19.45 -0.04 22.26
N ALA A 151 18.15 0.23 22.23
CA ALA A 151 17.13 -0.78 21.93
C ALA A 151 16.79 -0.84 20.44
N PHE A 152 16.79 -2.05 19.86
CA PHE A 152 16.30 -2.25 18.49
C PHE A 152 14.77 -2.24 18.44
N VAL A 153 14.19 -1.39 17.59
CA VAL A 153 12.74 -1.28 17.40
C VAL A 153 12.32 -2.02 16.12
N HIS A 154 11.82 -3.25 16.28
CA HIS A 154 11.36 -4.04 15.14
C HIS A 154 10.09 -3.46 14.51
N ALA A 155 9.96 -3.59 13.19
CA ALA A 155 8.82 -3.04 12.45
C ALA A 155 7.48 -3.78 12.66
N TYR A 156 7.48 -4.98 13.25
CA TYR A 156 6.29 -5.84 13.35
C TYR A 156 6.46 -7.05 14.29
N ASP A 157 7.64 -7.67 14.36
CA ASP A 157 7.90 -8.86 15.18
C ASP A 157 8.29 -8.49 16.62
N ASP A 158 7.37 -7.80 17.29
CA ASP A 158 7.53 -7.35 18.67
C ASP A 158 6.13 -7.21 19.29
N THR A 159 5.93 -7.78 20.47
CA THR A 159 4.61 -7.84 21.12
C THR A 159 4.07 -6.46 21.51
N ASP A 160 4.95 -5.52 21.89
CA ASP A 160 4.55 -4.15 22.21
C ASP A 160 4.19 -3.37 20.95
N ILE A 161 4.93 -3.60 19.86
CA ILE A 161 4.56 -3.05 18.55
C ILE A 161 3.18 -3.56 18.15
N ILE A 162 2.93 -4.87 18.21
CA ILE A 162 1.66 -5.51 17.84
C ILE A 162 0.51 -4.98 18.73
N ALA A 163 0.71 -4.90 20.05
CA ALA A 163 -0.29 -4.39 20.99
C ALA A 163 -0.67 -2.92 20.68
N GLY A 164 0.32 -2.08 20.37
CA GLY A 164 0.08 -0.71 19.94
C GLY A 164 -0.71 -0.64 18.63
N GLN A 165 -0.41 -1.50 17.64
CA GLN A 165 -1.22 -1.55 16.42
C GLN A 165 -2.65 -2.02 16.68
N GLY A 166 -2.85 -2.92 17.65
CA GLY A 166 -4.17 -3.46 18.01
C GLY A 166 -5.13 -2.42 18.57
N THR A 167 -4.63 -1.28 19.05
CA THR A 167 -5.48 -0.14 19.45
C THR A 167 -6.40 0.32 18.31
N LEU A 168 -5.94 0.14 17.06
CA LEU A 168 -6.71 0.45 15.86
C LEU A 168 -7.93 -0.46 15.69
N GLY A 169 -7.80 -1.76 15.97
CA GLY A 169 -8.93 -2.69 15.93
C GLY A 169 -9.98 -2.36 16.99
N ALA A 170 -9.54 -1.92 18.17
CA ALA A 170 -10.47 -1.41 19.18
C ALA A 170 -11.19 -0.15 18.69
N GLU A 171 -10.50 0.82 18.08
CA GLU A 171 -11.15 2.00 17.51
C GLU A 171 -12.17 1.64 16.43
N MET A 172 -11.82 0.74 15.49
CA MET A 172 -12.71 0.29 14.41
C MET A 172 -14.01 -0.31 14.96
N TYR A 173 -13.92 -1.18 15.97
CA TYR A 173 -15.10 -1.75 16.62
C TYR A 173 -15.96 -0.67 17.33
N HIS A 174 -15.36 0.25 18.08
CA HIS A 174 -16.14 1.26 18.80
C HIS A 174 -16.80 2.27 17.87
N ASP A 175 -16.17 2.58 16.73
CA ASP A 175 -16.72 3.51 15.73
C ASP A 175 -17.78 2.85 14.84
N CYS A 176 -17.73 1.53 14.67
CA CYS A 176 -18.72 0.74 13.91
C CYS A 176 -18.90 -0.66 14.55
N PRO A 177 -19.74 -0.78 15.61
CA PRO A 177 -19.89 -2.03 16.36
C PRO A 177 -20.56 -3.17 15.57
N ASP A 178 -21.36 -2.83 14.56
CA ASP A 178 -22.10 -3.76 13.71
C ASP A 178 -21.30 -4.18 12.46
N VAL A 179 -19.97 -4.04 12.48
CA VAL A 179 -19.11 -4.41 11.34
C VAL A 179 -19.08 -5.93 11.14
N ASP A 180 -19.37 -6.36 9.91
CA ASP A 180 -19.33 -7.77 9.52
C ASP A 180 -17.91 -8.18 9.14
N THR A 181 -17.19 -7.34 8.38
CA THR A 181 -15.85 -7.65 7.86
C THR A 181 -14.88 -6.47 8.02
N VAL A 182 -13.68 -6.73 8.55
CA VAL A 182 -12.54 -5.79 8.55
C VAL A 182 -11.44 -6.30 7.65
N VAL A 183 -10.96 -5.46 6.72
CA VAL A 183 -9.92 -5.82 5.75
C VAL A 183 -8.62 -5.10 6.07
N VAL A 184 -7.56 -5.86 6.32
CA VAL A 184 -6.29 -5.36 6.86
C VAL A 184 -5.10 -5.80 5.99
N PRO A 185 -4.27 -4.86 5.50
CA PRO A 185 -3.11 -5.21 4.70
C PRO A 185 -2.00 -5.88 5.52
N ILE A 186 -1.31 -6.85 4.89
CA ILE A 186 -0.28 -7.68 5.51
C ILE A 186 1.08 -7.47 4.83
N GLY A 187 1.99 -6.80 5.53
CA GLY A 187 3.43 -6.90 5.31
C GLY A 187 4.00 -8.04 6.17
N GLY A 188 4.77 -7.70 7.21
CA GLY A 188 5.26 -8.69 8.19
C GLY A 188 4.22 -9.19 9.22
N GLY A 189 2.94 -8.81 9.08
CA GLY A 189 1.84 -9.34 9.91
C GLY A 189 1.55 -8.61 11.23
N GLY A 190 2.39 -7.66 11.68
CA GLY A 190 2.19 -7.01 12.99
C GLY A 190 0.89 -6.20 13.11
N LEU A 191 0.48 -5.51 12.04
CA LEU A 191 -0.77 -4.74 12.01
C LEU A 191 -2.00 -5.64 12.13
N ILE A 192 -2.14 -6.63 11.24
CA ILE A 192 -3.27 -7.56 11.29
C ILE A 192 -3.29 -8.39 12.57
N SER A 193 -2.13 -8.73 13.13
CA SER A 193 -2.05 -9.46 14.40
C SER A 193 -2.68 -8.65 15.54
N GLY A 194 -2.34 -7.36 15.63
CA GLY A 194 -2.93 -6.48 16.65
C GLY A 194 -4.42 -6.25 16.41
N VAL A 195 -4.80 -5.90 15.18
CA VAL A 195 -6.20 -5.61 14.82
C VAL A 195 -7.09 -6.84 15.04
N SER A 196 -6.68 -8.00 14.55
CA SER A 196 -7.43 -9.26 14.70
C SER A 196 -7.59 -9.66 16.17
N THR A 197 -6.56 -9.48 17.00
CA THR A 197 -6.64 -9.75 18.44
C THR A 197 -7.67 -8.86 19.13
N ALA A 198 -7.76 -7.58 18.78
CA ALA A 198 -8.79 -6.69 19.32
C ALA A 198 -10.19 -7.05 18.82
N ILE A 199 -10.33 -7.26 17.52
CA ILE A 199 -11.63 -7.54 16.87
C ILE A 199 -12.18 -8.86 17.38
N LYS A 200 -11.39 -9.95 17.37
CA LYS A 200 -11.85 -11.26 17.83
C LYS A 200 -12.18 -11.31 19.32
N HIS A 201 -11.61 -10.41 20.14
CA HIS A 201 -12.02 -10.27 21.54
C HIS A 201 -13.35 -9.53 21.69
N LEU A 202 -13.54 -8.43 20.95
CA LEU A 202 -14.70 -7.54 21.10
C LEU A 202 -15.94 -8.02 20.33
N SER A 203 -15.73 -8.58 19.14
CA SER A 203 -16.74 -9.14 18.24
C SER A 203 -16.18 -10.40 17.58
N PRO A 204 -16.26 -11.57 18.24
CA PRO A 204 -15.71 -12.82 17.73
C PRO A 204 -16.26 -13.23 16.35
N GLU A 205 -17.49 -12.82 16.04
CA GLU A 205 -18.19 -13.13 14.79
C GLU A 205 -17.75 -12.25 13.61
N THR A 206 -17.15 -11.08 13.87
CA THR A 206 -16.63 -10.20 12.80
C THR A 206 -15.49 -10.91 12.07
N ARG A 207 -15.57 -10.97 10.75
CA ARG A 207 -14.54 -11.51 9.86
C ARG A 207 -13.35 -10.56 9.80
N VAL A 208 -12.15 -11.10 9.95
CA VAL A 208 -10.89 -10.39 9.75
C VAL A 208 -10.21 -10.98 8.53
N VAL A 209 -10.12 -10.18 7.47
CA VAL A 209 -9.53 -10.59 6.19
C VAL A 209 -8.20 -9.88 5.98
N GLY A 210 -7.17 -10.67 5.73
CA GLY A 210 -5.86 -10.20 5.33
C GLY A 210 -5.76 -9.92 3.84
N VAL A 211 -4.97 -8.92 3.44
CA VAL A 211 -4.63 -8.71 2.03
C VAL A 211 -3.13 -8.56 1.82
N GLN A 212 -2.58 -9.28 0.85
CA GLN A 212 -1.22 -9.09 0.34
C GLN A 212 -1.22 -8.64 -1.12
N ALA A 213 -0.17 -7.95 -1.55
CA ALA A 213 0.10 -7.82 -2.98
C ALA A 213 0.56 -9.17 -3.53
N THR A 214 0.11 -9.59 -4.70
CA THR A 214 0.48 -10.89 -5.30
C THR A 214 2.00 -11.08 -5.37
N GLY A 215 2.74 -10.03 -5.72
CA GLY A 215 4.21 -10.05 -5.80
C GLY A 215 4.96 -10.07 -4.45
N ALA A 216 4.24 -10.11 -3.32
CA ALA A 216 4.76 -10.28 -1.97
C ALA A 216 3.95 -11.32 -1.15
N GLY A 217 3.09 -12.09 -1.80
CA GLY A 217 2.20 -13.05 -1.16
C GLY A 217 2.96 -14.24 -0.56
N THR A 218 2.95 -14.35 0.77
CA THR A 218 3.67 -15.39 1.53
C THR A 218 2.81 -16.07 2.59
N VAL A 219 1.74 -15.40 3.04
CA VAL A 219 0.95 -15.84 4.19
C VAL A 219 0.17 -17.11 3.89
N HIS A 220 -0.45 -17.22 2.71
CA HIS A 220 -1.20 -18.43 2.32
C HIS A 220 -0.31 -19.69 2.39
N GLU A 221 0.88 -19.64 1.77
CA GLU A 221 1.83 -20.76 1.82
C GLU A 221 2.39 -20.99 3.24
N SER A 222 2.52 -19.93 4.04
CA SER A 222 2.96 -20.05 5.44
C SER A 222 1.91 -20.78 6.31
N LEU A 223 0.62 -20.47 6.11
CA LEU A 223 -0.50 -21.12 6.78
C LEU A 223 -0.60 -22.59 6.37
N ASP A 224 -0.49 -22.89 5.08
CA ASP A 224 -0.53 -24.27 4.57
C ASP A 224 0.58 -25.14 5.15
N LYS A 225 1.77 -24.57 5.35
CA LYS A 225 2.93 -25.27 5.91
C LYS A 225 3.00 -25.23 7.44
N GLY A 226 2.25 -24.36 8.09
CA GLY A 226 2.35 -24.08 9.53
C GLY A 226 3.72 -23.52 9.94
N MET A 227 4.42 -22.84 9.03
CA MET A 227 5.71 -22.19 9.30
C MET A 227 5.93 -21.00 8.35
N PRO A 228 6.64 -19.94 8.76
CA PRO A 228 6.88 -18.79 7.88
C PRO A 228 7.62 -19.17 6.61
N VAL A 229 7.06 -18.78 5.46
CA VAL A 229 7.69 -18.86 4.15
C VAL A 229 8.26 -17.48 3.79
N THR A 230 9.44 -17.47 3.17
CA THR A 230 10.10 -16.25 2.73
C THR A 230 10.34 -16.23 1.23
N LEU A 231 10.28 -15.04 0.65
CA LEU A 231 10.69 -14.74 -0.72
C LEU A 231 12.04 -14.03 -0.72
N ASP A 232 12.93 -14.42 -1.63
CA ASP A 232 14.24 -13.77 -1.80
C ASP A 232 14.07 -12.35 -2.37
N GLU A 233 13.07 -12.15 -3.23
CA GLU A 233 12.75 -10.87 -3.86
C GLU A 233 11.24 -10.63 -3.85
N VAL A 234 10.85 -9.37 -3.68
CA VAL A 234 9.45 -8.92 -3.75
C VAL A 234 9.32 -7.83 -4.81
N ASN A 235 8.20 -7.82 -5.52
CA ASN A 235 7.94 -6.83 -6.56
C ASN A 235 6.48 -6.37 -6.51
N THR A 236 6.26 -5.17 -6.00
CA THR A 236 4.94 -4.54 -5.95
C THR A 236 5.03 -3.03 -5.79
N ILE A 237 4.03 -2.30 -6.29
CA ILE A 237 3.84 -0.88 -5.98
C ILE A 237 3.44 -0.62 -4.51
N ALA A 238 3.02 -1.64 -3.76
CA ALA A 238 2.63 -1.50 -2.36
C ALA A 238 3.83 -1.68 -1.41
N ASP A 239 4.74 -0.71 -1.41
CA ASP A 239 6.01 -0.75 -0.65
C ASP A 239 5.84 -1.02 0.85
N GLY A 240 4.77 -0.49 1.47
CA GLY A 240 4.46 -0.73 2.89
C GLY A 240 4.12 -2.20 3.26
N ILE A 241 3.76 -3.02 2.28
CA ILE A 241 3.51 -4.47 2.44
C ILE A 241 4.44 -5.34 1.57
N ALA A 242 5.46 -4.74 0.94
CA ALA A 242 6.50 -5.45 0.22
C ALA A 242 7.49 -6.13 1.19
N THR A 243 6.97 -6.99 2.08
CA THR A 243 7.77 -7.78 3.01
C THR A 243 7.92 -9.18 2.44
N GLY A 244 9.15 -9.69 2.35
CA GLY A 244 9.42 -11.03 1.84
C GLY A 244 9.06 -12.16 2.80
N GLY A 245 8.16 -11.96 3.77
CA GLY A 245 7.75 -12.97 4.75
C GLY A 245 7.18 -12.36 6.04
N ILE A 246 6.71 -13.25 6.92
CA ILE A 246 6.18 -12.93 8.27
C ILE A 246 7.03 -13.61 9.35
N SER A 247 6.81 -13.30 10.63
CA SER A 247 7.50 -13.98 11.74
C SER A 247 6.68 -15.13 12.30
N GLU A 248 7.30 -15.99 13.13
CA GLU A 248 6.56 -17.02 13.87
C GLU A 248 5.50 -16.41 14.80
N THR A 249 5.80 -15.27 15.41
CA THR A 249 4.87 -14.54 16.30
C THR A 249 3.62 -14.13 15.53
N THR A 250 3.80 -13.49 14.37
CA THR A 250 2.66 -12.98 13.59
C THR A 250 1.92 -14.11 12.89
N LEU A 251 2.61 -15.16 12.42
CA LEU A 251 1.97 -16.36 11.89
C LEU A 251 1.03 -16.99 12.93
N ARG A 252 1.50 -17.20 14.17
CA ARG A 252 0.67 -17.82 15.22
C ARG A 252 -0.61 -17.03 15.52
N ILE A 253 -0.55 -15.70 15.47
CA ILE A 253 -1.73 -14.86 15.68
C ILE A 253 -2.65 -14.93 14.45
N ILE A 254 -2.08 -14.85 13.24
CA ILE A 254 -2.85 -14.96 11.99
C ILE A 254 -3.59 -16.29 11.93
N GLU A 255 -2.91 -17.41 12.20
CA GLU A 255 -3.51 -18.77 12.22
C GLU A 255 -4.72 -18.89 13.15
N GLN A 256 -4.77 -18.11 14.23
CA GLN A 256 -5.85 -18.18 15.22
C GLN A 256 -6.98 -17.18 14.98
N ASN A 257 -6.65 -15.96 14.53
CA ASN A 257 -7.58 -14.83 14.55
C ASN A 257 -7.99 -14.32 13.17
N VAL A 258 -7.31 -14.71 12.09
CA VAL A 258 -7.60 -14.21 10.73
C VAL A 258 -8.40 -15.27 9.98
N ASP A 259 -9.57 -14.89 9.47
CA ASP A 259 -10.52 -15.81 8.85
C ASP A 259 -10.15 -16.15 7.41
N ASP A 260 -9.53 -15.20 6.69
CA ASP A 260 -9.11 -15.40 5.31
C ASP A 260 -7.95 -14.46 4.93
N VAL A 261 -7.18 -14.83 3.90
CA VAL A 261 -6.12 -13.99 3.33
C VAL A 261 -6.20 -14.03 1.80
N VAL A 262 -6.51 -12.89 1.20
CA VAL A 262 -6.60 -12.72 -0.26
C VAL A 262 -5.37 -11.99 -0.80
N THR A 263 -5.15 -12.09 -2.11
CA THR A 263 -4.09 -11.33 -2.79
C THR A 263 -4.67 -10.43 -3.86
N VAL A 264 -4.05 -9.27 -4.06
CA VAL A 264 -4.41 -8.33 -5.13
C VAL A 264 -3.20 -7.96 -5.97
N THR A 265 -3.43 -7.75 -7.26
CA THR A 265 -2.39 -7.36 -8.22
C THR A 265 -2.06 -5.87 -8.12
N ASP A 266 -0.89 -5.48 -8.61
CA ASP A 266 -0.50 -4.06 -8.69
C ASP A 266 -1.45 -3.24 -9.55
N THR A 267 -2.07 -3.83 -10.57
CA THR A 267 -3.08 -3.16 -11.40
C THR A 267 -4.34 -2.88 -10.58
N GLU A 268 -4.82 -3.83 -9.77
CA GLU A 268 -5.97 -3.61 -8.88
C GLU A 268 -5.66 -2.57 -7.81
N ILE A 269 -4.47 -2.61 -7.21
CA ILE A 269 -4.00 -1.60 -6.26
C ILE A 269 -3.97 -0.22 -6.92
N ALA A 270 -3.44 -0.10 -8.14
CA ALA A 270 -3.40 1.16 -8.89
C ALA A 270 -4.80 1.72 -9.17
N ARG A 271 -5.75 0.85 -9.55
CA ARG A 271 -7.16 1.24 -9.73
C ARG A 271 -7.78 1.72 -8.42
N ALA A 272 -7.51 1.04 -7.30
CA ALA A 272 -8.03 1.41 -5.99
C ALA A 272 -7.48 2.76 -5.52
N ILE A 273 -6.19 3.06 -5.75
CA ILE A 273 -5.61 4.39 -5.49
C ILE A 273 -6.40 5.46 -6.25
N LEU A 274 -6.59 5.27 -7.57
CA LEU A 274 -7.31 6.24 -8.39
C LEU A 274 -8.77 6.40 -7.93
N LEU A 275 -9.46 5.31 -7.61
CA LEU A 275 -10.84 5.34 -7.13
C LEU A 275 -10.95 6.10 -5.80
N LEU A 276 -10.05 5.87 -4.85
CA LEU A 276 -10.00 6.60 -3.58
C LEU A 276 -9.75 8.10 -3.79
N MET A 277 -8.85 8.46 -4.70
CA MET A 277 -8.62 9.87 -5.06
C MET A 277 -9.85 10.51 -5.71
N GLU A 278 -10.55 9.78 -6.58
CA GLU A 278 -11.69 10.30 -7.33
C GLU A 278 -12.97 10.38 -6.51
N ARG A 279 -13.25 9.37 -5.67
CA ARG A 279 -14.54 9.20 -4.99
C ARG A 279 -14.47 9.53 -3.51
N ALA A 280 -13.41 9.14 -2.82
CA ALA A 280 -13.22 9.43 -1.40
C ALA A 280 -12.37 10.69 -1.13
N LYS A 281 -11.72 11.25 -2.17
CA LYS A 281 -10.80 12.39 -2.07
C LYS A 281 -9.63 12.16 -1.11
N GLN A 282 -9.21 10.90 -1.00
CA GLN A 282 -8.09 10.49 -0.16
C GLN A 282 -6.85 10.19 -1.01
N VAL A 283 -5.69 10.62 -0.53
CA VAL A 283 -4.38 10.26 -1.08
C VAL A 283 -3.79 9.19 -0.16
N VAL A 284 -3.68 7.97 -0.69
CA VAL A 284 -3.20 6.80 0.05
C VAL A 284 -2.04 6.14 -0.68
N GLU A 285 -1.18 5.43 0.05
CA GLU A 285 -0.13 4.60 -0.56
C GLU A 285 -0.67 3.23 -1.01
N GLY A 286 0.14 2.45 -1.74
CA GLY A 286 -0.31 1.16 -2.29
C GLY A 286 -0.75 0.15 -1.22
N ALA A 287 -0.07 0.11 -0.07
CA ALA A 287 -0.43 -0.77 1.04
C ALA A 287 -1.85 -0.51 1.58
N ALA A 288 -2.23 0.76 1.70
CA ALA A 288 -3.57 1.16 2.13
C ALA A 288 -4.62 0.85 1.08
N ALA A 289 -4.33 1.15 -0.18
CA ALA A 289 -5.22 0.88 -1.31
C ALA A 289 -5.47 -0.62 -1.52
N ALA A 290 -4.55 -1.50 -1.12
CA ALA A 290 -4.73 -2.95 -1.22
C ALA A 290 -5.99 -3.45 -0.48
N SER A 291 -6.34 -2.86 0.66
CA SER A 291 -7.57 -3.20 1.39
C SER A 291 -8.84 -2.88 0.60
N VAL A 292 -8.83 -1.79 -0.16
CA VAL A 292 -9.94 -1.40 -1.03
C VAL A 292 -9.92 -2.19 -2.33
N ALA A 293 -8.75 -2.53 -2.86
CA ALA A 293 -8.63 -3.43 -4.00
C ALA A 293 -9.23 -4.81 -3.70
N ALA A 294 -9.04 -5.33 -2.48
CA ALA A 294 -9.58 -6.62 -2.06
C ALA A 294 -11.12 -6.64 -2.08
N ILE A 295 -11.79 -5.64 -1.51
CA ILE A 295 -13.27 -5.61 -1.51
C ILE A 295 -13.88 -5.35 -2.90
N LEU A 296 -13.06 -4.95 -3.87
CA LEU A 296 -13.46 -4.75 -5.26
C LEU A 296 -13.11 -5.95 -6.15
N SER A 297 -12.39 -6.95 -5.63
CA SER A 297 -12.00 -8.13 -6.39
C SER A 297 -13.02 -9.25 -6.23
N ASP A 298 -13.02 -10.19 -7.17
CA ASP A 298 -13.89 -11.37 -7.11
C ASP A 298 -13.44 -12.38 -6.03
N ASP A 299 -12.26 -12.18 -5.44
CA ASP A 299 -11.67 -13.08 -4.43
C ASP A 299 -12.24 -12.82 -3.03
N LEU A 300 -12.98 -11.72 -2.81
CA LEU A 300 -13.59 -11.38 -1.53
C LEU A 300 -15.02 -10.86 -1.71
N ASP A 301 -16.00 -11.71 -1.45
CA ASP A 301 -17.42 -11.31 -1.43
C ASP A 301 -17.78 -10.68 -0.07
N VAL A 302 -18.26 -9.44 -0.15
CA VAL A 302 -18.77 -8.61 0.95
C VAL A 302 -20.14 -8.01 0.61
N THR A 303 -20.86 -8.63 -0.34
CA THR A 303 -22.21 -8.20 -0.72
C THR A 303 -23.14 -8.29 0.48
N ASP A 304 -23.99 -7.29 0.67
CA ASP A 304 -24.91 -7.16 1.82
C ASP A 304 -24.22 -7.09 3.20
N GLU A 305 -22.89 -6.91 3.27
CA GLU A 305 -22.11 -6.75 4.51
C GLU A 305 -21.79 -5.28 4.82
N THR A 306 -21.57 -4.99 6.10
CA THR A 306 -20.89 -3.78 6.58
C THR A 306 -19.39 -4.06 6.65
N VAL A 307 -18.60 -3.43 5.79
CA VAL A 307 -17.17 -3.69 5.63
C VAL A 307 -16.30 -2.46 5.94
N ILE A 308 -15.20 -2.68 6.65
CA ILE A 308 -14.18 -1.66 6.93
C ILE A 308 -12.83 -2.05 6.32
N PRO A 309 -12.49 -1.54 5.12
CA PRO A 309 -11.11 -1.57 4.64
C PRO A 309 -10.25 -0.53 5.38
N LEU A 310 -9.06 -0.96 5.81
CA LEU A 310 -8.11 -0.11 6.50
C LEU A 310 -7.17 0.63 5.54
N LEU A 311 -7.30 1.96 5.52
CA LEU A 311 -6.36 2.85 4.84
C LEU A 311 -5.13 3.08 5.74
N CYS A 312 -4.19 2.12 5.76
CA CYS A 312 -3.12 2.08 6.76
C CYS A 312 -2.04 3.19 6.64
N GLY A 313 -1.91 3.85 5.49
CA GLY A 313 -0.84 4.81 5.22
C GLY A 313 -1.02 5.65 3.96
N GLY A 314 -0.38 6.82 3.94
CA GLY A 314 -0.51 7.83 2.88
C GLY A 314 0.81 8.39 2.38
N ASN A 315 1.95 7.75 2.71
CA ASN A 315 3.29 8.24 2.35
C ASN A 315 3.69 7.83 0.92
N LEU A 316 2.84 8.19 -0.04
CA LEU A 316 3.03 7.90 -1.45
C LEU A 316 4.08 8.83 -2.08
N ASP A 317 5.08 8.26 -2.76
CA ASP A 317 6.04 9.03 -3.55
C ASP A 317 5.35 9.70 -4.76
N MET A 318 5.64 10.98 -5.01
CA MET A 318 4.98 11.74 -6.08
C MET A 318 5.33 11.24 -7.49
N THR A 319 6.54 10.69 -7.67
CA THR A 319 6.93 10.07 -8.94
C THR A 319 6.19 8.75 -9.13
N GLN A 320 6.03 7.98 -8.05
CA GLN A 320 5.23 6.76 -8.05
C GLN A 320 3.74 7.06 -8.32
N LEU A 321 3.18 8.10 -7.69
CA LEU A 321 1.81 8.56 -7.98
C LEU A 321 1.64 8.87 -9.47
N ARG A 322 2.59 9.59 -10.09
CA ARG A 322 2.56 9.85 -11.54
C ARG A 322 2.52 8.55 -12.34
N THR A 323 3.35 7.57 -11.99
CA THR A 323 3.38 6.26 -12.66
C THR A 323 2.03 5.52 -12.52
N VAL A 324 1.46 5.50 -11.31
CA VAL A 324 0.15 4.89 -11.03
C VAL A 324 -0.94 5.57 -11.86
N LEU A 325 -0.97 6.90 -11.90
CA LEU A 325 -1.95 7.66 -12.69
C LEU A 325 -1.82 7.37 -14.19
N ILE A 326 -0.60 7.33 -14.72
CA ILE A 326 -0.38 6.98 -16.13
C ILE A 326 -0.92 5.57 -16.41
N HIS A 327 -0.60 4.60 -15.57
CA HIS A 327 -1.05 3.21 -15.76
C HIS A 327 -2.58 3.11 -15.72
N ALA A 328 -3.21 3.67 -14.69
CA ALA A 328 -4.66 3.62 -14.51
C ALA A 328 -5.44 4.37 -15.62
N LEU A 329 -4.97 5.54 -16.04
CA LEU A 329 -5.59 6.30 -17.14
C LEU A 329 -5.40 5.62 -18.50
N THR A 330 -4.25 4.96 -18.71
CA THR A 330 -4.03 4.13 -19.90
C THR A 330 -5.01 2.96 -19.95
N GLU A 331 -5.21 2.32 -18.80
CA GLU A 331 -6.13 1.19 -18.69
C GLU A 331 -7.59 1.57 -18.98
N ARG A 332 -8.03 2.75 -18.50
CA ARG A 332 -9.34 3.36 -18.77
C ARG A 332 -9.48 3.96 -20.18
N ARG A 333 -8.44 3.82 -21.02
CA ARG A 333 -8.31 4.43 -22.36
C ARG A 333 -8.42 5.95 -22.40
N GLN A 334 -8.20 6.62 -21.29
CA GLN A 334 -8.14 8.08 -21.22
C GLN A 334 -6.78 8.61 -21.67
N LEU A 335 -5.74 7.78 -21.61
CA LEU A 335 -4.45 8.02 -22.28
C LEU A 335 -4.20 6.89 -23.28
N MET A 336 -4.00 7.22 -24.55
CA MET A 336 -3.77 6.26 -25.62
C MET A 336 -2.43 6.54 -26.30
N ARG A 337 -1.81 5.47 -26.81
CA ARG A 337 -0.65 5.58 -27.69
C ARG A 337 -0.95 4.89 -29.01
N LEU A 338 -1.40 5.68 -29.98
CA LEU A 338 -1.81 5.18 -31.29
C LEU A 338 -0.63 5.20 -32.25
N ARG A 339 -0.24 4.04 -32.77
CA ARG A 339 0.73 3.91 -33.86
C ARG A 339 -0.04 3.73 -35.16
N VAL A 340 0.17 4.66 -36.10
CA VAL A 340 -0.47 4.66 -37.42
C VAL A 340 0.60 4.44 -38.49
N ARG A 341 0.44 3.40 -39.31
CA ARG A 341 1.33 3.13 -40.45
C ARG A 341 0.90 3.99 -41.64
N ILE A 342 1.83 4.75 -42.21
CA ILE A 342 1.54 5.71 -43.28
C ILE A 342 2.48 5.54 -44.48
N ASP A 343 1.97 5.86 -45.66
CA ASP A 343 2.81 6.24 -46.81
C ASP A 343 3.29 7.69 -46.59
N ASP A 344 4.59 7.89 -46.44
CA ASP A 344 5.19 9.16 -46.00
C ASP A 344 5.22 10.21 -47.13
N ARG A 345 4.09 10.89 -47.31
CA ARG A 345 3.88 11.97 -48.29
C ARG A 345 3.31 13.23 -47.62
N PRO A 346 3.51 14.42 -48.21
CA PRO A 346 2.92 15.65 -47.69
C PRO A 346 1.40 15.54 -47.51
N GLY A 347 0.88 16.05 -46.40
CA GLY A 347 -0.56 16.08 -46.06
C GLY A 347 -1.02 14.98 -45.10
N VAL A 348 -0.37 13.82 -45.06
CA VAL A 348 -0.88 12.67 -44.27
C VAL A 348 -0.95 12.94 -42.76
N MET A 349 0.02 13.70 -42.23
CA MET A 349 0.00 14.12 -40.83
C MET A 349 -1.18 15.07 -40.53
N GLU A 350 -1.53 15.96 -41.47
CA GLU A 350 -2.70 16.85 -41.35
C GLU A 350 -3.99 16.04 -41.39
N ASP A 351 -4.10 15.06 -42.30
CA ASP A 351 -5.27 14.19 -42.41
C ASP A 351 -5.54 13.41 -41.10
N ILE A 352 -4.51 12.78 -40.53
CA ILE A 352 -4.67 11.95 -39.32
C ILE A 352 -4.87 12.83 -38.08
N SER A 353 -4.08 13.89 -37.91
CA SER A 353 -4.26 14.79 -36.76
C SER A 353 -5.59 15.55 -36.81
N GLY A 354 -6.06 15.91 -38.01
CA GLY A 354 -7.40 16.46 -38.25
C GLY A 354 -8.50 15.46 -37.87
N THR A 355 -8.37 14.20 -38.28
CA THR A 355 -9.31 13.13 -37.91
C THR A 355 -9.43 12.96 -36.39
N ILE A 356 -8.30 12.98 -35.67
CA ILE A 356 -8.28 12.91 -34.20
C ILE A 356 -8.92 14.17 -33.58
N ALA A 357 -8.62 15.35 -34.13
CA ALA A 357 -9.17 16.62 -33.66
C ALA A 357 -10.69 16.73 -33.89
N ASP A 358 -11.20 16.19 -35.00
CA ASP A 358 -12.63 16.16 -35.34
C ASP A 358 -13.44 15.29 -34.37
N GLN A 359 -12.81 14.29 -33.75
CA GLN A 359 -13.40 13.52 -32.65
C GLN A 359 -13.37 14.29 -31.31
N GLY A 360 -12.66 15.41 -31.23
CA GLY A 360 -12.54 16.23 -30.01
C GLY A 360 -11.49 15.71 -29.02
N ALA A 361 -10.53 14.92 -29.48
CA ALA A 361 -9.45 14.40 -28.64
C ALA A 361 -8.24 15.35 -28.61
N ASN A 362 -7.52 15.37 -27.49
CA ASN A 362 -6.33 16.20 -27.35
C ASN A 362 -5.06 15.39 -27.69
N ILE A 363 -4.18 15.96 -28.51
CA ILE A 363 -2.91 15.33 -28.89
C ILE A 363 -1.78 15.95 -28.06
N HIS A 364 -1.14 15.12 -27.22
CA HIS A 364 -0.04 15.56 -26.34
C HIS A 364 1.33 15.57 -27.03
N ASP A 365 1.60 14.54 -27.82
CA ASP A 365 2.88 14.35 -28.52
C ASP A 365 2.63 13.55 -29.79
N VAL A 366 3.43 13.82 -30.82
CA VAL A 366 3.44 13.03 -32.06
C VAL A 366 4.87 12.79 -32.49
N ARG A 367 5.20 11.52 -32.74
CA ARG A 367 6.52 11.11 -33.22
C ARG A 367 6.42 10.49 -34.60
N HIS A 368 7.31 10.91 -35.49
CA HIS A 368 7.48 10.33 -36.81
C HIS A 368 8.67 9.38 -36.78
N GLU A 369 8.43 8.10 -37.04
CA GLU A 369 9.43 7.03 -36.96
C GLU A 369 9.60 6.38 -38.35
N ARG A 370 10.82 6.42 -38.90
CA ARG A 370 11.17 5.85 -40.22
C ARG A 370 12.16 4.68 -40.15
N SER A 371 12.70 4.40 -38.97
CA SER A 371 13.82 3.47 -38.79
C SER A 371 13.40 2.26 -37.97
N VAL A 372 12.42 1.53 -38.51
CA VAL A 372 11.89 0.28 -37.95
C VAL A 372 11.97 -0.81 -39.03
N GLU A 373 12.33 -2.04 -38.65
CA GLU A 373 12.65 -3.11 -39.61
C GLU A 373 11.46 -3.58 -40.48
N ASP A 374 10.22 -3.32 -40.04
CA ASP A 374 8.98 -3.75 -40.69
C ASP A 374 8.37 -2.73 -41.67
N LEU A 375 9.06 -1.62 -41.92
CA LEU A 375 8.65 -0.56 -42.84
C LEU A 375 9.33 -0.69 -44.20
N ASP A 376 8.55 -0.55 -45.27
CA ASP A 376 9.05 -0.45 -46.64
C ASP A 376 9.62 0.95 -46.93
N VAL A 377 10.40 1.06 -48.01
CA VAL A 377 10.95 2.36 -48.45
C VAL A 377 9.82 3.31 -48.84
N GLY A 378 9.70 4.41 -48.10
CA GLY A 378 8.66 5.43 -48.30
C GLY A 378 7.52 5.35 -47.30
N GLU A 379 7.53 4.38 -46.38
CA GLU A 379 6.61 4.31 -45.26
C GLU A 379 7.20 4.93 -43.98
N ALA A 380 6.30 5.25 -43.05
CA ALA A 380 6.66 5.69 -41.71
C ALA A 380 5.57 5.30 -40.70
N TYR A 381 5.91 5.33 -39.42
CA TYR A 381 4.94 5.34 -38.33
C TYR A 381 4.74 6.77 -37.80
N LEU A 382 3.48 7.14 -37.60
CA LEU A 382 3.11 8.25 -36.72
C LEU A 382 2.63 7.68 -35.40
N VAL A 383 3.32 8.01 -34.32
CA VAL A 383 2.96 7.58 -32.96
C VAL A 383 2.37 8.78 -32.21
N PHE A 384 1.06 8.75 -32.00
CA PHE A 384 0.30 9.79 -31.31
C PHE A 384 0.09 9.39 -29.85
N ASN A 385 0.39 10.31 -28.93
CA ASN A 385 -0.09 10.24 -27.55
C ASN A 385 -1.36 11.09 -27.45
N VAL A 386 -2.50 10.44 -27.22
CA VAL A 386 -3.83 11.07 -27.28
C VAL A 386 -4.52 10.94 -25.94
N GLU A 387 -5.13 12.03 -25.48
CA GLU A 387 -6.03 12.03 -24.33
C GLU A 387 -7.49 11.97 -24.80
N THR A 388 -8.24 11.06 -24.19
CA THR A 388 -9.66 10.81 -24.51
C THR A 388 -10.52 10.89 -23.25
N SER A 389 -11.84 10.93 -23.43
CA SER A 389 -12.81 10.90 -22.33
C SER A 389 -13.12 9.48 -21.82
N GLY A 390 -12.52 8.45 -22.40
CA GLY A 390 -12.68 7.05 -22.00
C GLY A 390 -12.93 6.12 -23.18
N GLN A 391 -13.32 4.88 -22.86
CA GLN A 391 -13.45 3.76 -23.80
C GLN A 391 -14.23 4.07 -25.09
N GLU A 392 -15.44 4.63 -24.98
CA GLU A 392 -16.30 4.90 -26.16
C GLU A 392 -15.67 5.92 -27.11
N HIS A 393 -15.08 6.99 -26.56
CA HIS A 393 -14.39 8.01 -27.35
C HIS A 393 -13.10 7.46 -27.97
N ALA A 394 -12.34 6.66 -27.21
CA ALA A 394 -11.18 5.95 -27.71
C ALA A 394 -11.51 5.04 -28.90
N ASP A 395 -12.58 4.26 -28.82
CA ASP A 395 -13.03 3.40 -29.92
C ASP A 395 -13.45 4.22 -31.16
N ALA A 396 -14.15 5.35 -30.96
CA ALA A 396 -14.55 6.25 -32.05
C ALA A 396 -13.33 6.86 -32.78
N ILE A 397 -12.29 7.27 -32.04
CA ILE A 397 -11.04 7.79 -32.63
C ILE A 397 -10.35 6.72 -33.47
N VAL A 398 -10.20 5.50 -32.93
CA VAL A 398 -9.54 4.40 -33.64
C VAL A 398 -10.30 4.06 -34.92
N GLU A 399 -11.63 4.00 -34.88
CA GLU A 399 -12.43 3.72 -36.06
C GLU A 399 -12.36 4.83 -37.10
N ALA A 400 -12.42 6.11 -36.69
CA ALA A 400 -12.28 7.24 -37.60
C ALA A 400 -10.93 7.22 -38.35
N ILE A 401 -9.82 6.86 -37.67
CA ILE A 401 -8.52 6.70 -38.33
C ILE A 401 -8.52 5.50 -39.29
N ARG A 402 -9.19 4.40 -38.97
CA ARG A 402 -9.29 3.24 -39.88
C ARG A 402 -10.08 3.59 -41.14
N GLU A 403 -11.12 4.40 -41.02
CA GLU A 403 -11.93 4.86 -42.15
C GLU A 403 -11.15 5.71 -43.16
N THR A 404 -10.05 6.35 -42.75
CA THR A 404 -9.14 7.05 -43.69
C THR A 404 -8.24 6.09 -44.48
N GLY A 405 -8.27 4.79 -44.16
CA GLY A 405 -7.50 3.74 -44.84
C GLY A 405 -6.11 3.48 -44.27
N TYR A 406 -5.75 4.08 -43.12
CA TYR A 406 -4.47 3.84 -42.46
C TYR A 406 -4.58 2.74 -41.38
N PRO A 407 -3.67 1.76 -41.36
CA PRO A 407 -3.59 0.81 -40.26
C PRO A 407 -3.22 1.53 -38.96
N VAL A 408 -4.00 1.31 -37.90
CA VAL A 408 -3.78 1.88 -36.57
C VAL A 408 -3.83 0.82 -35.48
N GLU A 409 -2.89 0.91 -34.55
CA GLU A 409 -2.74 0.04 -33.39
C GLU A 409 -2.61 0.88 -32.11
N ASP A 410 -3.29 0.48 -31.04
CA ASP A 410 -3.05 1.04 -29.71
C ASP A 410 -1.90 0.29 -29.02
N ILE A 411 -0.70 0.79 -29.21
CA ILE A 411 0.54 0.18 -28.72
C ILE A 411 0.77 0.42 -27.22
N ALA A 412 -0.15 1.10 -26.52
CA ALA A 412 -0.13 1.14 -25.06
C ALA A 412 -0.60 -0.19 -24.44
N ARG A 413 -1.25 -1.05 -25.22
CA ARG A 413 -1.81 -2.34 -24.78
C ARG A 413 -1.19 -3.56 -25.47
N THR A 414 -0.36 -3.35 -26.48
CA THR A 414 0.42 -4.42 -27.11
C THR A 414 1.60 -4.76 -26.21
N VAL A 415 1.50 -5.88 -25.49
CA VAL A 415 2.58 -6.47 -24.67
C VAL A 415 3.62 -7.11 -25.58
#